data_AF-A0A3M5DDH6-F1
#
_entry.id   AF-A0A3M5DDH6-F1
#
_cell.length_a   1.000
_cell.length_b   1.000
_cell.length_c   1.000
_cell.angle_alpha   90.00
_cell.angle_beta   90.00
_cell.angle_gamma   90.00
#
_symmetry.space_group_name_H-M   'P 1'
#
loop_
_entity.id
_entity.type
_entity.pdbx_description
1 polymer ?
#
loop_
_entity_poly.entity_id
_entity_poly.type
_entity_poly.pdbx_seq_one_letter_code
_entity_poly.pdbx_strand_id
1 'polypeptide(L)'
;MNKATAPDADQRDRFFGGSDRAGKPILRRSLVVRFGCYLTLLVSLALIGMFSALLFADYTHQDAAVINHAGSLRMLTYRVALEPSLEGRQALLGTLGERLDSGDIRRLLQRQDADDPIRQLHQELREGLARLDPRALPGRAVLDAYVGDIDRFVGILQAKAERRSQLLSTVQGLCLFLSLLVVFVTLYDLSYHVIGPLRELTSTARRLGRGELDARVTYSGEDELAQLGERFNQMAGELKSIYGDLEERVEDKTRALSQSHQRLELLYASARRLGENPYDSRTLQPLLNQLEKVLDAGRVTLCLNKDGVERAYSSLTTTERPADFCLQGDCGSCREQASACDQPSSLAQPLLMQPLSIAGHRFGELFIESRSGRLENWQQQLIETFCDNIARTFALSLQQEQESRLALFAERGTIARELHDSLAQSLSYLKIQVSRLGTLLKREAPAEKIE
;
A
#
# COMPACT_ATOMS: atom_id res chain seq x y z
N MET A 1 0.87 17.06 -46.23
CA MET A 1 2.12 16.30 -46.46
C MET A 1 2.22 15.25 -45.37
N ASN A 2 1.80 14.02 -45.70
CA ASN A 2 1.72 12.89 -44.77
C ASN A 2 3.13 12.35 -44.45
N LYS A 3 3.41 12.11 -43.17
CA LYS A 3 4.36 11.07 -42.76
C LYS A 3 3.70 10.27 -41.63
N ALA A 4 3.16 9.12 -42.00
CA ALA A 4 2.74 8.08 -41.08
C ALA A 4 4.00 7.39 -40.52
N THR A 5 4.20 7.48 -39.21
CA THR A 5 5.15 6.67 -38.45
C THR A 5 4.50 5.31 -38.16
N ALA A 6 5.17 4.25 -38.60
CA ALA A 6 4.78 2.86 -38.38
C ALA A 6 4.74 2.50 -36.88
N PRO A 7 3.91 1.53 -36.46
CA PRO A 7 3.94 1.04 -35.09
C PRO A 7 5.22 0.20 -34.87
N ASP A 8 5.92 0.56 -33.81
CA ASP A 8 7.14 -0.07 -33.31
C ASP A 8 6.88 -1.54 -32.95
N ALA A 9 7.62 -2.46 -33.57
CA ALA A 9 7.48 -3.90 -33.40
C ALA A 9 8.16 -4.43 -32.13
N ASP A 10 8.68 -3.56 -31.26
CA ASP A 10 9.49 -3.90 -30.08
C ASP A 10 8.67 -4.19 -28.80
N GLN A 11 7.32 -4.12 -28.86
CA GLN A 11 6.48 -4.16 -27.65
C GLN A 11 5.86 -5.52 -27.30
N ARG A 12 6.09 -6.59 -28.08
CA ARG A 12 5.46 -7.90 -27.84
C ARG A 12 6.28 -8.90 -27.02
N ASP A 13 7.57 -8.66 -26.81
CA ASP A 13 8.45 -9.64 -26.13
C ASP A 13 8.70 -9.36 -24.63
N ARG A 14 8.06 -8.34 -24.04
CA ARG A 14 8.23 -8.01 -22.62
C ARG A 14 7.31 -8.75 -21.64
N PHE A 15 6.52 -9.72 -22.10
CA PHE A 15 5.62 -10.47 -21.22
C PHE A 15 6.33 -11.64 -20.48
N PHE A 16 7.49 -12.09 -20.97
CA PHE A 16 8.35 -13.05 -20.28
C PHE A 16 9.73 -12.40 -20.04
N GLY A 17 9.88 -11.76 -18.87
CA GLY A 17 11.06 -10.99 -18.51
C GLY A 17 12.39 -11.73 -18.73
N GLY A 18 13.16 -11.24 -19.70
CA GLY A 18 14.57 -11.56 -19.90
C GLY A 18 15.40 -10.29 -19.82
N SER A 19 15.85 -9.93 -18.62
CA SER A 19 17.01 -9.06 -18.46
C SER A 19 18.24 -9.92 -18.77
N ASP A 20 18.86 -9.66 -19.92
CA ASP A 20 20.10 -10.27 -20.38
C ASP A 20 21.26 -9.95 -19.42
N ARG A 21 21.36 -10.74 -18.35
CA ARG A 21 22.63 -11.02 -17.68
C ARG A 21 23.15 -12.35 -18.21
N ALA A 22 23.70 -12.35 -19.43
CA ALA A 22 24.25 -13.53 -20.07
C ALA A 22 25.36 -14.16 -19.22
N GLY A 23 25.22 -15.45 -18.87
CA GLY A 23 26.33 -16.26 -18.32
C GLY A 23 26.04 -17.13 -17.09
N LYS A 24 24.86 -17.09 -16.47
CA LYS A 24 24.53 -17.93 -15.30
C LYS A 24 23.64 -19.12 -15.68
N PRO A 25 23.82 -20.31 -15.07
CA PRO A 25 23.10 -21.52 -15.46
C PRO A 25 21.58 -21.37 -15.27
N ILE A 26 20.80 -21.81 -16.26
CA ILE A 26 19.33 -21.70 -16.32
C ILE A 26 18.65 -22.31 -15.08
N LEU A 27 19.23 -23.38 -14.51
CA LEU A 27 18.75 -24.01 -13.28
C LEU A 27 18.73 -23.10 -12.05
N ARG A 28 19.56 -22.04 -12.00
CA ARG A 28 19.54 -21.09 -10.88
C ARG A 28 18.45 -20.05 -10.98
N ARG A 29 17.98 -19.75 -12.19
CA ARG A 29 17.00 -18.69 -12.45
C ARG A 29 15.56 -19.16 -12.48
N SER A 30 15.33 -20.42 -12.84
CA SER A 30 13.98 -20.93 -12.92
C SER A 30 13.72 -22.05 -11.93
N LEU A 31 12.85 -21.77 -10.97
CA LEU A 31 12.33 -22.77 -10.04
C LEU A 31 11.64 -23.89 -10.82
N VAL A 32 10.86 -23.54 -11.85
CA VAL A 32 10.13 -24.53 -12.67
C VAL A 32 11.10 -25.50 -13.34
N VAL A 33 12.17 -24.99 -13.97
CA VAL A 33 13.19 -25.84 -14.61
C VAL A 33 13.92 -26.69 -13.57
N ARG A 34 14.30 -26.10 -12.43
CA ARG A 34 15.04 -26.81 -11.38
C ARG A 34 14.22 -27.96 -10.77
N PHE A 35 12.98 -27.70 -10.37
CA PHE A 35 12.08 -28.74 -9.86
C PHE A 35 11.68 -29.74 -10.95
N GLY A 36 11.59 -29.30 -12.21
CA GLY A 36 11.43 -30.17 -13.36
C GLY A 36 12.57 -31.18 -13.49
N CYS A 37 13.83 -30.74 -13.33
CA CYS A 37 15.00 -31.63 -13.32
C CYS A 37 14.99 -32.63 -12.15
N TYR A 38 14.54 -32.23 -10.96
CA TYR A 38 14.41 -33.17 -9.84
C TYR A 38 13.34 -34.24 -10.11
N LEU A 39 12.20 -33.83 -10.66
CA LEU A 39 11.13 -34.75 -11.00
C LEU A 39 11.55 -35.73 -12.09
N THR A 40 12.21 -35.27 -13.16
CA THR A 40 12.69 -36.16 -14.23
C THR A 40 13.75 -37.13 -13.73
N LEU A 41 14.65 -36.67 -12.87
CA LEU A 41 15.65 -37.53 -12.22
C LEU A 41 14.99 -38.61 -11.36
N LEU A 42 14.01 -38.24 -10.53
CA LEU A 42 13.28 -39.17 -9.67
C LEU A 42 12.50 -40.21 -10.49
N VAL A 43 11.80 -39.78 -11.54
CA VAL A 43 11.09 -40.70 -12.45
C VAL A 43 12.06 -41.64 -13.16
N SER A 44 13.21 -41.14 -13.62
CA SER A 44 14.22 -41.99 -14.27
C SER A 44 14.77 -43.06 -13.34
N LEU A 45 15.07 -42.73 -12.08
CA LEU A 45 15.52 -43.67 -11.05
C LEU A 45 14.44 -44.73 -10.76
N ALA A 46 13.18 -44.31 -10.66
CA ALA A 46 12.06 -45.21 -10.44
C ALA A 46 11.87 -46.19 -11.61
N LEU A 47 11.97 -45.70 -12.86
CA LEU A 47 11.87 -46.54 -14.05
C LEU A 47 13.03 -47.54 -14.15
N ILE A 48 14.26 -47.12 -13.85
CA ILE A 48 15.43 -48.01 -13.83
C ILE A 48 15.26 -49.10 -12.76
N GLY A 49 14.82 -48.71 -11.55
CA GLY A 49 14.56 -49.65 -10.46
C GLY A 49 13.45 -50.66 -10.82
N MET A 50 12.35 -50.18 -11.39
CA MET A 50 11.23 -51.03 -11.82
C MET A 50 11.63 -51.99 -12.95
N PHE A 51 12.34 -51.49 -13.96
CA PHE A 51 12.85 -52.31 -15.05
C PHE A 51 13.82 -53.39 -14.55
N SER A 52 14.73 -53.03 -13.64
CA SER A 52 15.63 -54.00 -12.99
C SER A 52 14.86 -55.05 -12.19
N ALA A 53 13.76 -54.69 -11.51
CA ALA A 53 12.94 -55.63 -10.77
C ALA A 53 12.18 -56.62 -11.68
N LEU A 54 11.68 -56.16 -12.84
CA LEU A 54 11.07 -57.04 -13.83
C LEU A 54 12.07 -58.04 -14.39
N LEU A 55 13.28 -57.59 -14.73
CA LEU A 55 14.37 -58.48 -15.16
C LEU A 55 14.73 -59.50 -14.07
N PHE A 56 14.78 -59.09 -12.81
CA PHE A 56 15.07 -59.98 -11.68
C PHE A 56 14.07 -61.14 -11.59
N ALA A 57 12.77 -60.85 -11.74
CA ALA A 57 11.72 -61.86 -11.68
C ALA A 57 11.88 -62.92 -12.78
N ASP A 58 12.16 -62.49 -14.02
CA ASP A 58 12.34 -63.38 -15.17
C ASP A 58 13.58 -64.28 -15.03
N TYR A 59 14.71 -63.73 -14.58
CA TYR A 59 15.94 -64.50 -14.41
C TYR A 59 15.84 -65.51 -13.26
N THR A 60 15.23 -65.13 -12.14
CA THR A 60 15.10 -66.01 -10.98
C THR A 60 14.30 -67.28 -11.31
N HIS A 61 13.24 -67.15 -12.12
CA HIS A 61 12.45 -68.30 -12.55
C HIS A 61 13.24 -69.25 -13.47
N GLN A 62 14.08 -68.71 -14.36
CA GLN A 62 14.89 -69.50 -15.28
C GLN A 62 16.06 -70.22 -14.58
N ASP A 63 16.77 -69.51 -13.70
CA ASP A 63 17.91 -70.09 -12.96
C ASP A 63 17.44 -71.23 -12.04
N ALA A 64 16.27 -71.10 -11.39
CA ALA A 64 15.69 -72.14 -10.56
C ALA A 64 15.36 -73.43 -11.34
N ALA A 65 14.78 -73.30 -12.54
CA ALA A 65 14.45 -74.46 -13.39
C ALA A 65 15.72 -75.22 -13.83
N VAL A 66 16.75 -74.50 -14.27
CA VAL A 66 18.03 -75.09 -14.70
C VAL A 66 18.74 -75.79 -13.54
N ILE A 67 18.83 -75.14 -12.37
CA ILE A 67 19.47 -75.71 -11.17
C ILE A 67 18.72 -76.96 -10.71
N ASN A 68 17.39 -76.98 -10.78
CA ASN A 68 16.59 -78.16 -10.42
C ASN A 68 16.84 -79.34 -11.39
N HIS A 69 16.83 -79.07 -12.70
CA HIS A 69 17.15 -80.09 -13.70
C HIS A 69 18.57 -80.64 -13.51
N ALA A 70 19.57 -79.77 -13.34
CA ALA A 70 20.95 -80.17 -13.13
C ALA A 70 21.15 -80.94 -11.81
N GLY A 71 20.52 -80.48 -10.72
CA GLY A 71 20.58 -81.15 -9.41
C GLY A 71 19.97 -82.55 -9.42
N SER A 72 18.93 -82.77 -10.24
CA SER A 72 18.30 -84.10 -10.38
C SER A 72 19.19 -85.15 -11.05
N LEU A 73 20.21 -84.72 -11.82
CA LEU A 73 21.16 -85.63 -12.48
C LEU A 73 21.95 -86.46 -11.46
N ARG A 74 22.26 -85.90 -10.28
CA ARG A 74 22.95 -86.63 -9.20
C ARG A 74 22.14 -87.84 -8.72
N MET A 75 20.86 -87.60 -8.43
CA MET A 75 19.95 -88.65 -7.95
C MET A 75 19.75 -89.73 -9.02
N LEU A 76 19.57 -89.33 -10.27
CA LEU A 76 19.45 -90.27 -11.39
C LEU A 76 20.74 -91.10 -11.57
N THR A 77 21.91 -90.49 -11.41
CA THR A 77 23.21 -91.19 -11.48
C THR A 77 23.31 -92.28 -10.41
N TYR A 78 23.00 -91.98 -9.16
CA TYR A 78 22.99 -93.01 -8.10
C TYR A 78 21.90 -94.06 -8.31
N ARG A 79 20.75 -93.69 -8.88
CA ARG A 79 19.68 -94.64 -9.20
C ARG A 79 20.09 -95.64 -10.28
N VAL A 80 20.90 -95.24 -11.26
CA VAL A 80 21.49 -96.16 -12.26
C VAL A 80 22.34 -97.26 -11.58
N ALA A 81 23.06 -96.91 -10.51
CA ALA A 81 23.87 -97.86 -9.75
C ALA A 81 23.05 -98.91 -8.99
N LEU A 82 21.83 -98.53 -8.60
CA LEU A 82 20.91 -99.36 -7.81
C LEU A 82 19.94 -100.15 -8.67
N GLU A 83 19.86 -99.88 -9.98
CA GLU A 83 18.91 -100.50 -10.89
C GLU A 83 19.44 -101.86 -11.40
N PRO A 84 18.80 -102.98 -11.01
CA PRO A 84 19.31 -104.32 -11.34
C PRO A 84 19.06 -104.69 -12.82
N SER A 85 18.00 -104.14 -13.43
CA SER A 85 17.60 -104.51 -14.79
C SER A 85 18.43 -103.77 -15.85
N LEU A 86 18.74 -104.45 -16.96
CA LEU A 86 19.41 -103.80 -18.10
C LEU A 86 18.49 -102.76 -18.75
N GLU A 87 17.22 -103.10 -18.94
CA GLU A 87 16.20 -102.21 -19.51
C GLU A 87 15.99 -100.96 -18.64
N GLY A 88 15.92 -101.12 -17.31
CA GLY A 88 15.82 -100.00 -16.38
C GLY A 88 17.06 -99.11 -16.40
N ARG A 89 18.27 -99.69 -16.43
CA ARG A 89 19.52 -98.90 -16.58
C ARG A 89 19.55 -98.12 -17.88
N GLN A 90 19.16 -98.71 -19.00
CA GLN A 90 19.06 -98.01 -20.29
C GLN A 90 18.05 -96.87 -20.24
N ALA A 91 16.86 -97.09 -19.67
CA ALA A 91 15.85 -96.06 -19.53
C ALA A 91 16.31 -94.88 -18.64
N LEU A 92 17.00 -95.17 -17.53
CA LEU A 92 17.56 -94.15 -16.64
C LEU A 92 18.68 -93.33 -17.28
N LEU A 93 19.60 -93.97 -18.00
CA LEU A 93 20.65 -93.28 -18.76
C LEU A 93 20.05 -92.40 -19.87
N GLY A 94 19.01 -92.88 -20.57
CA GLY A 94 18.24 -92.09 -21.53
C GLY A 94 17.60 -90.84 -20.87
N THR A 95 16.96 -91.02 -19.71
CA THR A 95 16.37 -89.92 -18.93
C THR A 95 17.43 -88.91 -18.49
N LEU A 96 18.64 -89.38 -18.14
CA LEU A 96 19.75 -88.52 -17.76
C LEU A 96 20.21 -87.65 -18.92
N GLY A 97 20.31 -88.23 -20.12
CA GLY A 97 20.58 -87.49 -21.36
C GLY A 97 19.49 -86.47 -21.70
N GLU A 98 18.21 -86.85 -21.59
CA GLU A 98 17.08 -85.94 -21.82
C GLU A 98 17.10 -84.74 -20.87
N ARG A 99 17.43 -84.94 -19.60
CA ARG A 99 17.54 -83.84 -18.62
C ARG A 99 18.76 -82.96 -18.85
N LEU A 100 19.90 -83.55 -19.18
CA LEU A 100 21.13 -82.83 -19.54
C LEU A 100 20.91 -81.97 -20.79
N ASP A 101 20.04 -82.42 -21.69
CA ASP A 101 19.63 -81.71 -22.91
C ASP A 101 18.25 -81.05 -22.80
N SER A 102 17.79 -80.75 -21.58
CA SER A 102 16.51 -80.08 -21.37
C SER A 102 16.46 -78.72 -22.08
N GLY A 103 15.25 -78.28 -22.46
CA GLY A 103 15.06 -77.01 -23.15
C GLY A 103 15.60 -75.80 -22.37
N ASP A 104 15.61 -75.88 -21.03
CA ASP A 104 16.16 -74.84 -20.16
C ASP A 104 17.69 -74.77 -20.23
N ILE A 105 18.37 -75.92 -20.17
CA ILE A 105 19.83 -76.00 -20.30
C ILE A 105 20.26 -75.59 -21.72
N ARG A 106 19.57 -76.04 -22.77
CA ARG A 106 19.87 -75.60 -24.14
C ARG A 106 19.74 -74.08 -24.30
N ARG A 107 18.67 -73.48 -23.78
CA ARG A 107 18.47 -72.02 -23.81
C ARG A 107 19.56 -71.29 -23.03
N LEU A 108 20.01 -71.84 -21.91
CA LEU A 108 21.12 -71.27 -21.14
C LEU A 108 22.42 -71.31 -21.95
N LEU A 109 22.76 -72.46 -22.54
CA LEU A 109 23.98 -72.65 -23.31
C LEU A 109 24.01 -71.77 -24.56
N GLN A 110 22.88 -71.62 -25.27
CA GLN A 110 22.76 -70.73 -26.43
C GLN A 110 23.08 -69.27 -26.11
N ARG A 111 22.83 -68.83 -24.87
CA ARG A 111 23.09 -67.46 -24.41
C ARG A 111 24.52 -67.22 -23.91
N GLN A 112 25.30 -68.27 -23.70
CA GLN A 112 26.71 -68.14 -23.28
C GLN A 112 27.65 -68.05 -24.47
N ASP A 113 28.83 -67.48 -24.29
CA ASP A 113 29.88 -67.49 -25.31
C ASP A 113 30.44 -68.89 -25.54
N ALA A 114 31.15 -69.09 -26.66
CA ALA A 114 31.73 -70.39 -27.02
C ALA A 114 32.71 -70.94 -25.97
N ASP A 115 33.47 -70.05 -25.33
CA ASP A 115 34.48 -70.39 -24.32
C ASP A 115 33.94 -70.31 -22.87
N ASP A 116 32.62 -70.19 -22.67
CA ASP A 116 32.04 -70.13 -21.32
C ASP A 116 32.25 -71.48 -20.58
N PRO A 117 32.73 -71.46 -19.32
CA PRO A 117 32.98 -72.67 -18.53
C PRO A 117 31.77 -73.61 -18.44
N ILE A 118 30.55 -73.07 -18.46
CA ILE A 118 29.31 -73.86 -18.40
C ILE A 118 29.14 -74.71 -19.66
N ARG A 119 29.55 -74.22 -20.85
CA ARG A 119 29.53 -75.00 -22.09
C ARG A 119 30.55 -76.13 -22.06
N GLN A 120 31.76 -75.85 -21.57
CA GLN A 120 32.81 -76.87 -21.43
C GLN A 120 32.37 -77.98 -20.47
N LEU A 121 31.86 -77.62 -19.29
CA LEU A 121 31.34 -78.58 -18.31
C LEU A 121 30.13 -79.37 -18.81
N HIS A 122 29.24 -78.74 -19.58
CA HIS A 122 28.13 -79.45 -20.22
C HIS A 122 28.63 -80.50 -21.21
N GLN A 123 29.65 -80.16 -22.01
CA GLN A 123 30.28 -81.11 -22.92
C GLN A 123 31.00 -82.24 -22.17
N GLU A 124 31.76 -81.93 -21.12
CA GLU A 124 32.40 -82.93 -20.24
C GLU A 124 31.37 -83.90 -19.64
N LEU A 125 30.23 -83.39 -19.18
CA LEU A 125 29.12 -84.21 -18.69
C LEU A 125 28.53 -85.09 -19.79
N ARG A 126 28.37 -84.57 -21.01
CA ARG A 126 27.86 -85.35 -22.15
C ARG A 126 28.82 -86.47 -22.52
N GLU A 127 30.12 -86.20 -22.53
CA GLU A 127 31.16 -87.18 -22.78
C GLU A 127 31.25 -88.22 -21.65
N GLY A 128 31.11 -87.79 -20.39
CA GLY A 128 31.04 -88.67 -19.22
C GLY A 128 29.85 -89.61 -19.27
N LEU A 129 28.68 -89.11 -19.65
CA LEU A 129 27.47 -89.92 -19.84
C LEU A 129 27.66 -90.98 -20.93
N ALA A 130 28.31 -90.62 -22.05
CA ALA A 130 28.58 -91.56 -23.14
C ALA A 130 29.54 -92.70 -22.76
N ARG A 131 30.36 -92.52 -21.71
CA ARG A 131 31.26 -93.55 -21.18
C ARG A 131 30.57 -94.55 -20.24
N LEU A 132 29.35 -94.25 -19.77
CA LEU A 132 28.57 -95.16 -18.92
C LEU A 132 27.92 -96.26 -19.77
N ASP A 133 28.48 -97.47 -19.72
CA ASP A 133 27.92 -98.63 -20.44
C ASP A 133 26.73 -99.22 -19.65
N PRO A 134 25.52 -99.30 -20.21
CA PRO A 134 24.37 -99.94 -19.56
C PRO A 134 24.56 -101.43 -19.30
N ARG A 135 25.44 -102.13 -20.04
CA ARG A 135 25.64 -103.57 -19.92
C ARG A 135 26.50 -103.93 -18.71
N ALA A 136 27.46 -103.09 -18.38
CA ALA A 136 28.28 -103.23 -17.17
C ALA A 136 27.63 -102.49 -15.99
N LEU A 137 27.81 -103.00 -14.77
CA LEU A 137 27.56 -102.19 -13.57
C LEU A 137 28.74 -101.21 -13.44
N PRO A 138 28.53 -99.89 -13.59
CA PRO A 138 29.61 -98.95 -13.44
C PRO A 138 30.19 -99.02 -12.03
N GLY A 139 31.51 -99.08 -11.92
CA GLY A 139 32.18 -99.11 -10.63
C GLY A 139 31.88 -97.84 -9.82
N ARG A 140 31.79 -97.97 -8.50
CA ARG A 140 31.47 -96.85 -7.58
C ARG A 140 32.36 -95.62 -7.83
N ALA A 141 33.66 -95.82 -8.08
CA ALA A 141 34.58 -94.73 -8.37
C ALA A 141 34.26 -93.94 -9.66
N VAL A 142 33.71 -94.61 -10.69
CA VAL A 142 33.33 -93.96 -11.96
C VAL A 142 32.07 -93.11 -11.76
N LEU A 143 31.11 -93.62 -11.00
CA LEU A 143 29.89 -92.88 -10.65
C LEU A 143 30.19 -91.70 -9.74
N ASP A 144 31.04 -91.89 -8.71
CA ASP A 144 31.44 -90.81 -7.80
C ASP A 144 32.17 -89.69 -8.57
N ALA A 145 33.04 -90.03 -9.53
CA ALA A 145 33.69 -89.05 -10.40
C ALA A 145 32.67 -88.27 -11.26
N TYR A 146 31.72 -88.97 -11.89
CA TYR A 146 30.69 -88.35 -12.72
C TYR A 146 29.75 -87.45 -11.90
N VAL A 147 29.38 -87.86 -10.68
CA VAL A 147 28.62 -87.01 -9.74
C VAL A 147 29.44 -85.78 -9.36
N GLY A 148 30.76 -85.90 -9.18
CA GLY A 148 31.66 -84.77 -8.93
C GLY A 148 31.66 -83.73 -10.07
N ASP A 149 31.59 -84.18 -11.33
CA ASP A 149 31.46 -83.28 -12.48
C ASP A 149 30.08 -82.59 -12.52
N ILE A 150 29.00 -83.32 -12.17
CA ILE A 150 27.65 -82.73 -12.01
C ILE A 150 27.65 -81.68 -10.91
N ASP A 151 28.31 -81.95 -9.78
CA ASP A 151 28.44 -81.01 -8.67
C ASP A 151 29.18 -79.73 -9.07
N ARG A 152 30.25 -79.86 -9.86
CA ARG A 152 30.97 -78.69 -10.40
C ARG A 152 30.09 -77.86 -11.33
N PHE A 153 29.34 -78.52 -12.22
CA PHE A 153 28.40 -77.86 -13.13
C PHE A 153 27.28 -77.12 -12.38
N VAL A 154 26.63 -77.78 -11.42
CA VAL A 154 25.58 -77.16 -10.58
C VAL A 154 26.15 -76.01 -9.74
N GLY A 155 27.35 -76.18 -9.16
CA GLY A 155 27.99 -75.16 -8.33
C GLY A 155 28.28 -73.87 -9.09
N ILE A 156 28.74 -73.95 -10.34
CA ILE A 156 28.95 -72.76 -11.18
C ILE A 156 27.62 -72.08 -11.54
N LEU A 157 26.58 -72.85 -11.84
CA LEU A 157 25.24 -72.31 -12.09
C LEU A 157 24.69 -71.57 -10.86
N GLN A 158 24.81 -72.16 -9.67
CA GLN A 158 24.41 -71.54 -8.40
C GLN A 158 25.19 -70.26 -8.12
N ALA A 159 26.52 -70.29 -8.22
CA ALA A 159 27.35 -69.10 -7.99
C ALA A 159 27.03 -67.95 -8.95
N LYS A 160 26.72 -68.26 -10.23
CA LYS A 160 26.35 -67.25 -11.24
C LYS A 160 24.97 -66.66 -10.94
N ALA A 161 24.00 -67.48 -10.53
CA ALA A 161 22.67 -67.04 -10.13
C ALA A 161 22.73 -66.16 -8.86
N GLU A 162 23.49 -66.57 -7.83
CA GLU A 162 23.69 -65.80 -6.61
C GLU A 162 24.36 -64.44 -6.87
N ARG A 163 25.42 -64.41 -7.68
CA ARG A 163 26.10 -63.17 -8.04
C ARG A 163 25.20 -62.20 -8.80
N ARG A 164 24.37 -62.71 -9.73
CA ARG A 164 23.35 -61.90 -10.41
C ARG A 164 22.33 -61.37 -9.42
N SER A 165 21.80 -62.23 -8.55
CA SER A 165 20.83 -61.82 -7.53
C SER A 165 21.39 -60.69 -6.64
N GLN A 166 22.62 -60.83 -6.14
CA GLN A 166 23.30 -59.78 -5.37
C GLN A 166 23.47 -58.49 -6.17
N LEU A 167 23.92 -58.55 -7.43
CA LEU A 167 24.05 -57.38 -8.28
C LEU A 167 22.71 -56.65 -8.45
N LEU A 168 21.63 -57.37 -8.79
CA LEU A 168 20.31 -56.74 -8.95
C LEU A 168 19.79 -56.15 -7.64
N SER A 169 19.97 -56.82 -6.49
CA SER A 169 19.61 -56.26 -5.17
C SER A 169 20.41 -55.00 -4.82
N THR A 170 21.73 -54.97 -5.12
CA THR A 170 22.54 -53.76 -4.89
C THR A 170 22.12 -52.60 -5.79
N VAL A 171 21.78 -52.86 -7.06
CA VAL A 171 21.24 -51.85 -7.98
C VAL A 171 19.91 -51.30 -7.49
N GLN A 172 18.99 -52.16 -7.02
CA GLN A 172 17.71 -51.74 -6.45
C GLN A 172 17.91 -50.90 -5.18
N GLY A 173 18.78 -51.34 -4.27
CA GLY A 173 19.13 -50.59 -3.05
C GLY A 173 19.73 -49.22 -3.36
N LEU A 174 20.62 -49.15 -4.36
CA LEU A 174 21.21 -47.89 -4.81
C LEU A 174 20.17 -46.97 -5.45
N CYS A 175 19.29 -47.49 -6.31
CA CYS A 175 18.21 -46.69 -6.91
C CYS A 175 17.27 -46.12 -5.84
N LEU A 176 16.90 -46.93 -4.84
CA LEU A 176 16.07 -46.47 -3.71
C LEU A 176 16.78 -45.38 -2.90
N PHE A 177 18.05 -45.60 -2.54
CA PHE A 177 18.85 -44.63 -1.80
C PHE A 177 18.97 -43.30 -2.55
N LEU A 178 19.33 -43.34 -3.83
CA LEU A 178 19.43 -42.15 -4.68
C LEU A 178 18.07 -41.44 -4.83
N SER A 179 16.97 -42.19 -4.94
CA SER A 179 15.63 -41.61 -4.99
C SER A 179 15.29 -40.85 -3.71
N LEU A 180 15.57 -41.45 -2.54
CA LEU A 180 15.37 -40.79 -1.25
C LEU A 180 16.27 -39.55 -1.10
N LEU A 181 17.51 -39.61 -1.58
CA LEU A 181 18.43 -38.48 -1.59
C LEU A 181 17.88 -37.33 -2.44
N VAL A 182 17.36 -37.62 -3.65
CA VAL A 182 16.74 -36.63 -4.52
C VAL A 182 15.51 -36.01 -3.87
N VAL A 183 14.65 -36.81 -3.22
CA VAL A 183 13.50 -36.30 -2.46
C VAL A 183 13.96 -35.37 -1.33
N PHE A 184 14.96 -35.76 -0.55
CA PHE A 184 15.49 -34.94 0.53
C PHE A 184 16.02 -33.60 0.03
N VAL A 185 16.85 -33.61 -1.04
CA VAL A 185 17.38 -32.40 -1.67
C VAL A 185 16.25 -31.51 -2.19
N THR A 186 15.24 -32.11 -2.84
CA THR A 186 14.08 -31.38 -3.38
C THR A 186 13.28 -30.69 -2.27
N LEU A 187 13.02 -31.38 -1.15
CA LEU A 187 12.29 -30.83 -0.02
C LEU A 187 13.08 -29.72 0.69
N TYR A 188 14.39 -29.90 0.85
CA TYR A 188 15.27 -28.89 1.42
C TYR A 188 15.26 -27.63 0.54
N ASP A 189 15.43 -27.80 -0.77
CA ASP A 189 15.43 -26.70 -1.73
C ASP A 189 14.09 -25.96 -1.78
N LEU A 190 12.98 -26.70 -1.76
CA LEU A 190 11.62 -26.15 -1.68
C LEU A 190 11.40 -25.32 -0.41
N SER A 191 11.87 -25.81 0.74
CA SER A 191 11.71 -25.12 2.01
C SER A 191 12.43 -23.77 2.02
N TYR A 192 13.67 -23.75 1.54
CA TYR A 192 14.54 -22.57 1.60
C TYR A 192 14.26 -21.56 0.49
N HIS A 193 14.09 -22.00 -0.75
CA HIS A 193 13.97 -21.10 -1.91
C HIS A 193 12.53 -20.80 -2.32
N VAL A 194 11.53 -21.52 -1.79
CA VAL A 194 10.12 -21.30 -2.15
C VAL A 194 9.27 -20.94 -0.94
N ILE A 195 9.23 -21.82 0.06
CA ILE A 195 8.33 -21.65 1.21
C ILE A 195 8.75 -20.46 2.08
N GLY A 196 10.04 -20.30 2.36
CA GLY A 196 10.58 -19.16 3.11
C GLY A 196 10.22 -17.81 2.48
N PRO A 197 10.60 -17.55 1.22
CA PRO A 197 10.30 -16.30 0.54
C PRO A 197 8.80 -16.01 0.39
N LEU A 198 7.97 -17.03 0.15
CA LEU A 198 6.51 -16.86 0.09
C LEU A 198 5.91 -16.46 1.44
N ARG A 199 6.41 -17.03 2.54
CA ARG A 199 5.99 -16.61 3.89
C ARG A 199 6.40 -15.18 4.17
N GLU A 200 7.61 -14.79 3.79
CA GLU A 200 8.09 -13.42 3.92
C GLU A 200 7.19 -12.46 3.13
N LEU A 201 6.98 -12.69 1.83
CA LEU A 201 6.09 -11.92 0.96
C LEU A 201 4.69 -11.76 1.58
N THR A 202 4.11 -12.85 2.06
CA THR A 202 2.78 -12.84 2.69
C THR A 202 2.77 -12.00 3.96
N SER A 203 3.82 -12.12 4.79
CA SER A 203 3.94 -11.37 6.03
C SER A 203 4.13 -9.88 5.78
N THR A 204 4.97 -9.51 4.80
CA THR A 204 5.22 -8.11 4.40
C THR A 204 3.97 -7.49 3.79
N ALA A 205 3.23 -8.23 2.95
CA ALA A 205 1.94 -7.78 2.41
C ALA A 205 0.91 -7.50 3.53
N ARG A 206 0.83 -8.36 4.55
CA ARG A 206 -0.04 -8.13 5.71
C ARG A 206 0.37 -6.92 6.53
N ARG A 207 1.67 -6.71 6.73
CA ARG A 207 2.20 -5.53 7.45
C ARG A 207 1.94 -4.24 6.68
N LEU A 208 2.18 -4.24 5.37
CA LEU A 208 1.86 -3.12 4.49
C LEU A 208 0.36 -2.78 4.54
N GLY A 209 -0.51 -3.81 4.49
CA GLY A 209 -1.96 -3.65 4.63
C GLY A 209 -2.43 -3.16 6.01
N ARG A 210 -1.57 -3.19 7.04
CA ARG A 210 -1.84 -2.61 8.37
C ARG A 210 -1.31 -1.18 8.53
N GLY A 211 -0.75 -0.59 7.48
CA GLY A 211 -0.19 0.77 7.49
C GLY A 211 1.31 0.84 7.78
N GLU A 212 2.02 -0.29 7.91
CA GLU A 212 3.49 -0.28 7.99
C GLU A 212 4.11 -0.08 6.59
N LEU A 213 4.11 1.16 6.11
CA LEU A 213 4.54 1.54 4.75
C LEU A 213 6.05 1.34 4.48
N ASP A 214 6.84 1.09 5.52
CA ASP A 214 8.27 0.77 5.44
C ASP A 214 8.57 -0.73 5.29
N ALA A 215 7.55 -1.60 5.39
CA ALA A 215 7.75 -3.03 5.24
C ALA A 215 8.26 -3.37 3.82
N ARG A 216 9.37 -4.11 3.74
CA ARG A 216 9.98 -4.54 2.48
C ARG A 216 10.31 -6.03 2.53
N VAL A 217 10.30 -6.67 1.36
CA VAL A 217 10.77 -8.04 1.15
C VAL A 217 12.28 -7.99 0.99
N THR A 218 13.01 -8.81 1.76
CA THR A 218 14.47 -8.86 1.82
C THR A 218 15.07 -10.00 0.99
N TYR A 219 14.27 -11.02 0.67
CA TYR A 219 14.72 -12.13 -0.16
C TYR A 219 15.39 -11.65 -1.47
N SER A 220 16.64 -12.05 -1.66
CA SER A 220 17.52 -11.62 -2.75
C SER A 220 18.02 -12.82 -3.57
N GLY A 221 17.09 -13.65 -4.04
CA GLY A 221 17.39 -14.78 -4.93
C GLY A 221 17.69 -14.35 -6.37
N GLU A 222 18.00 -15.32 -7.22
CA GLU A 222 18.12 -15.11 -8.68
C GLU A 222 16.91 -15.67 -9.45
N ASP A 223 15.86 -16.06 -8.73
CA ASP A 223 14.70 -16.79 -9.24
C ASP A 223 13.47 -15.90 -9.48
N GLU A 224 12.36 -16.51 -9.90
CA GLU A 224 11.10 -15.82 -10.14
C GLU A 224 10.50 -15.17 -8.89
N LEU A 225 10.78 -15.71 -7.69
CA LEU A 225 10.29 -15.14 -6.43
C LEU A 225 11.07 -13.88 -6.04
N ALA A 226 12.36 -13.81 -6.36
CA ALA A 226 13.14 -12.59 -6.19
C ALA A 226 12.62 -11.46 -7.10
N GLN A 227 12.30 -11.77 -8.36
CA GLN A 227 11.66 -10.81 -9.27
C GLN A 227 10.30 -10.34 -8.73
N LEU A 228 9.49 -11.26 -8.19
CA LEU A 228 8.23 -10.89 -7.55
C LEU A 228 8.45 -9.99 -6.32
N GLY A 229 9.46 -10.28 -5.49
CA GLY A 229 9.85 -9.45 -4.35
C GLY A 229 10.26 -8.03 -4.75
N GLU A 230 11.03 -7.88 -5.82
CA GLU A 230 11.43 -6.58 -6.36
C GLU A 230 10.21 -5.78 -6.84
N ARG A 231 9.30 -6.40 -7.60
CA ARG A 231 8.04 -5.77 -8.05
C ARG A 231 7.14 -5.39 -6.88
N PHE A 232 7.05 -6.24 -5.87
CA PHE A 232 6.31 -5.95 -4.64
C PHE A 232 6.90 -4.73 -3.92
N ASN A 233 8.23 -4.66 -3.78
CA ASN A 233 8.91 -3.53 -3.16
C ASN A 233 8.72 -2.22 -3.94
N GLN A 234 8.69 -2.28 -5.27
CA GLN A 234 8.37 -1.12 -6.12
C GLN A 234 6.96 -0.60 -5.82
N MET A 235 5.95 -1.47 -5.83
CA MET A 235 4.58 -1.11 -5.48
C MET A 235 4.47 -0.55 -4.05
N ALA A 236 5.18 -1.14 -3.08
CA ALA A 236 5.21 -0.64 -1.71
C ALA A 236 5.86 0.76 -1.60
N GLY A 237 6.86 1.04 -2.44
CA GLY A 237 7.48 2.35 -2.57
C GLY A 237 6.52 3.41 -3.15
N GLU A 238 5.82 3.06 -4.23
CA GLU A 238 4.80 3.93 -4.85
C GLU A 238 3.66 4.22 -3.88
N LEU A 239 3.18 3.21 -3.15
CA LEU A 239 2.15 3.39 -2.13
C LEU A 239 2.61 4.35 -1.02
N LYS A 240 3.85 4.19 -0.52
CA LYS A 240 4.42 5.09 0.49
C LYS A 240 4.48 6.54 -0.02
N SER A 241 4.87 6.75 -1.28
CA SER A 241 4.89 8.08 -1.88
C SER A 241 3.49 8.69 -1.96
N ILE A 242 2.49 7.93 -2.40
CA ILE A 242 1.10 8.41 -2.51
C ILE A 242 0.56 8.86 -1.14
N TYR A 243 0.83 8.10 -0.08
CA TYR A 243 0.42 8.48 1.27
C TYR A 243 1.16 9.73 1.77
N GLY A 244 2.47 9.85 1.52
CA GLY A 244 3.24 11.06 1.84
C GLY A 244 2.70 12.31 1.15
N ASP A 245 2.45 12.22 -0.16
CA ASP A 245 1.87 13.32 -0.95
C ASP A 245 0.46 13.70 -0.45
N LEU A 246 -0.32 12.72 0.00
CA LEU A 246 -1.67 12.95 0.54
C LEU A 246 -1.61 13.65 1.89
N GLU A 247 -0.71 13.24 2.78
CA GLU A 247 -0.49 13.89 4.08
C GLU A 247 -0.08 15.36 3.91
N GLU A 248 0.86 15.64 3.01
CA GLU A 248 1.28 17.02 2.68
C GLU A 248 0.10 17.84 2.17
N ARG A 249 -0.69 17.30 1.23
CA ARG A 249 -1.90 17.98 0.72
C ARG A 249 -2.96 18.21 1.79
N VAL A 250 -3.13 17.27 2.71
CA VAL A 250 -4.08 17.40 3.82
C VAL A 250 -3.61 18.50 4.77
N GLU A 251 -2.31 18.55 5.08
CA GLU A 251 -1.74 19.59 5.93
C GLU A 251 -1.92 20.98 5.29
N ASP A 252 -1.59 21.11 4.01
CA ASP A 252 -1.75 22.37 3.26
C ASP A 252 -3.21 22.83 3.21
N LYS A 253 -4.15 21.91 2.94
CA LYS A 253 -5.59 22.20 2.95
C LYS A 253 -6.08 22.58 4.33
N THR A 254 -5.61 21.91 5.37
CA THR A 254 -5.98 22.21 6.77
C THR A 254 -5.48 23.59 7.16
N ARG A 255 -4.24 23.95 6.78
CA ARG A 255 -3.65 25.26 7.02
C ARG A 255 -4.42 26.36 6.29
N ALA A 256 -4.71 26.18 5.00
CA ALA A 256 -5.48 27.15 4.21
C ALA A 256 -6.91 27.33 4.74
N LEU A 257 -7.56 26.23 5.16
CA LEU A 257 -8.90 26.28 5.75
C LEU A 257 -8.90 27.01 7.10
N SER A 258 -7.93 26.74 7.96
CA SER A 258 -7.79 27.41 9.26
C SER A 258 -7.60 28.92 9.09
N GLN A 259 -6.76 29.35 8.14
CA GLN A 259 -6.58 30.77 7.81
C GLN A 259 -7.87 31.41 7.31
N SER A 260 -8.62 30.73 6.42
CA SER A 260 -9.92 31.21 5.94
C SER A 260 -10.94 31.36 7.07
N HIS A 261 -10.99 30.39 7.98
CA HIS A 261 -11.87 30.41 9.15
C HIS A 261 -11.58 31.61 10.06
N GLN A 262 -10.31 31.87 10.38
CA GLN A 262 -9.91 33.01 11.21
C GLN A 262 -10.32 34.36 10.59
N ARG A 263 -10.19 34.51 9.27
CA ARG A 263 -10.61 35.72 8.54
C ARG A 263 -12.12 35.92 8.62
N LEU A 264 -12.90 34.86 8.38
CA LEU A 264 -14.36 34.93 8.43
C LEU A 264 -14.88 35.22 9.84
N GLU A 265 -14.28 34.61 10.87
CA GLU A 265 -14.63 34.90 12.26
C GLU A 265 -14.38 36.36 12.63
N LEU A 266 -13.26 36.95 12.20
CA LEU A 266 -12.97 38.37 12.43
C LEU A 266 -14.04 39.26 11.78
N LEU A 267 -14.34 39.03 10.50
CA LEU A 267 -15.35 39.81 9.79
C LEU A 267 -16.73 39.68 10.44
N TYR A 268 -17.14 38.46 10.81
CA TYR A 268 -18.41 38.25 11.50
C TYR A 268 -18.46 38.90 12.89
N ALA A 269 -17.39 38.73 13.70
CA ALA A 269 -17.29 39.34 15.01
C ALA A 269 -17.31 40.88 14.93
N SER A 270 -16.66 41.46 13.91
CA SER A 270 -16.68 42.90 13.66
C SER A 270 -18.10 43.39 13.36
N ALA A 271 -18.81 42.77 12.42
CA ALA A 271 -20.16 43.18 12.04
C ALA A 271 -21.16 43.05 13.21
N ARG A 272 -21.07 41.98 14.00
CA ARG A 272 -21.97 41.76 15.15
C ARG A 272 -21.73 42.74 16.29
N ARG A 273 -20.46 42.93 16.70
CA ARG A 273 -20.12 43.78 17.86
C ARG A 273 -20.30 45.26 17.58
N LEU A 274 -19.99 45.72 16.36
CA LEU A 274 -20.16 47.11 15.96
C LEU A 274 -21.63 47.53 15.94
N GLY A 275 -22.55 46.62 15.64
CA GLY A 275 -23.99 46.91 15.62
C GLY A 275 -24.60 47.25 16.98
N GLU A 276 -24.01 46.79 18.09
CA GLU A 276 -24.54 47.06 19.44
C GLU A 276 -24.07 48.42 19.96
N ASN A 277 -22.77 48.72 19.86
CA ASN A 277 -22.17 49.98 20.34
C ASN A 277 -21.05 50.42 19.38
N PRO A 278 -21.37 51.14 18.29
CA PRO A 278 -20.42 51.41 17.20
C PRO A 278 -19.25 52.30 17.63
N TYR A 279 -19.48 53.26 18.51
CA TYR A 279 -18.46 54.25 18.91
C TYR A 279 -17.66 53.84 20.16
N ASP A 280 -17.94 52.69 20.77
CA ASP A 280 -17.29 52.31 22.03
C ASP A 280 -15.88 51.75 21.80
N SER A 281 -14.90 52.42 22.40
CA SER A 281 -13.51 51.97 22.48
C SER A 281 -13.36 50.54 23.01
N ARG A 282 -14.23 50.10 23.94
CA ARG A 282 -14.20 48.73 24.51
C ARG A 282 -14.60 47.67 23.48
N THR A 283 -15.37 48.06 22.46
CA THR A 283 -15.79 47.21 21.35
C THR A 283 -14.75 47.19 20.23
N LEU A 284 -14.20 48.36 19.90
CA LEU A 284 -13.24 48.55 18.82
C LEU A 284 -11.85 47.99 19.16
N GLN A 285 -11.36 48.18 20.39
CA GLN A 285 -10.02 47.74 20.78
C GLN A 285 -9.78 46.23 20.61
N PRO A 286 -10.67 45.33 21.06
CA PRO A 286 -10.47 43.89 20.85
C PRO A 286 -10.51 43.48 19.37
N LEU A 287 -11.31 44.17 18.55
CA LEU A 287 -11.38 43.90 17.11
C LEU A 287 -10.09 44.32 16.40
N LEU A 288 -9.51 45.47 16.77
CA LEU A 288 -8.21 45.91 16.25
C LEU A 288 -7.09 44.94 16.66
N ASN A 289 -7.08 44.49 17.92
CA ASN A 289 -6.10 43.50 18.39
C ASN A 289 -6.22 42.16 17.66
N GLN A 290 -7.44 41.74 17.31
CA GLN A 290 -7.67 40.52 16.53
C GLN A 290 -7.27 40.72 15.06
N LEU A 291 -7.52 41.91 14.50
CA LEU A 291 -7.10 42.28 13.15
C LEU A 291 -5.57 42.25 13.02
N GLU A 292 -4.83 42.82 13.97
CA GLU A 292 -3.35 42.73 14.01
C GLU A 292 -2.89 41.27 13.97
N LYS A 293 -3.43 40.41 14.82
CA LYS A 293 -3.06 38.99 14.88
C LYS A 293 -3.35 38.23 13.59
N VAL A 294 -4.50 38.49 12.94
CA VAL A 294 -4.90 37.80 11.70
C VAL A 294 -4.10 38.31 10.51
N LEU A 295 -3.79 39.61 10.48
CA LEU A 295 -2.97 40.19 9.41
C LEU A 295 -1.50 39.75 9.52
N ASP A 296 -1.00 39.43 10.71
CA ASP A 296 0.45 39.32 11.00
C ASP A 296 1.23 40.56 10.50
N ALA A 297 0.50 41.66 10.32
CA ALA A 297 1.05 42.98 10.09
C ALA A 297 1.30 43.61 11.47
N GLY A 298 2.21 44.55 11.56
CA GLY A 298 2.52 45.21 12.83
C GLY A 298 1.37 46.10 13.32
N ARG A 299 1.72 47.12 14.11
CA ARG A 299 0.75 47.89 14.90
C ARG A 299 -0.37 48.46 14.03
N VAL A 300 -1.60 48.34 14.50
CA VAL A 300 -2.79 48.91 13.85
C VAL A 300 -3.29 50.09 14.67
N THR A 301 -3.54 51.23 14.03
CA THR A 301 -4.09 52.43 14.65
C THR A 301 -5.35 52.88 13.92
N LEU A 302 -6.44 53.06 14.65
CA LEU A 302 -7.71 53.57 14.15
C LEU A 302 -7.95 54.97 14.68
N CYS A 303 -8.05 55.95 13.80
CA CYS A 303 -8.43 57.32 14.13
C CYS A 303 -9.88 57.58 13.68
N LEU A 304 -10.71 58.11 14.58
CA LEU A 304 -12.13 58.37 14.34
C LEU A 304 -12.48 59.87 14.42
N ASN A 305 -13.25 60.32 13.44
CA ASN A 305 -13.84 61.66 13.37
C ASN A 305 -15.28 61.64 13.89
N LYS A 306 -15.70 62.74 14.53
CA LYS A 306 -17.08 62.90 15.01
C LYS A 306 -17.84 63.91 14.15
N ASP A 307 -19.10 63.60 13.82
CA ASP A 307 -20.07 64.50 13.20
C ASP A 307 -19.64 65.09 11.82
N GLY A 308 -18.75 64.41 11.09
CA GLY A 308 -18.30 64.85 9.76
C GLY A 308 -17.43 66.12 9.78
N VAL A 309 -17.03 66.59 10.96
CA VAL A 309 -16.00 67.61 11.12
C VAL A 309 -14.66 66.89 11.31
N GLU A 310 -13.61 67.35 10.62
CA GLU A 310 -12.22 66.89 10.82
C GLU A 310 -11.72 67.34 12.21
N ARG A 311 -12.27 66.72 13.26
CA ARG A 311 -11.78 66.76 14.63
C ARG A 311 -11.81 65.34 15.15
N ALA A 312 -10.66 64.80 15.49
CA ALA A 312 -10.58 63.45 16.03
C ALA A 312 -11.18 63.45 17.43
N TYR A 313 -12.12 62.54 17.65
CA TYR A 313 -12.70 62.32 18.96
C TYR A 313 -12.05 61.11 19.66
N SER A 314 -11.42 60.20 18.92
CA SER A 314 -10.76 59.01 19.47
C SER A 314 -9.67 58.48 18.55
N SER A 315 -8.55 58.04 19.13
CA SER A 315 -7.48 57.29 18.46
C SER A 315 -7.20 56.02 19.26
N LEU A 316 -7.26 54.87 18.61
CA LEU A 316 -7.10 53.55 19.22
C LEU A 316 -5.94 52.83 18.54
N THR A 317 -4.89 52.52 19.28
CA THR A 317 -3.74 51.74 18.81
C THR A 317 -3.73 50.39 19.52
N THR A 318 -3.37 49.31 18.82
CA THR A 318 -3.35 47.96 19.40
C THR A 318 -2.35 47.78 20.55
N THR A 319 -1.31 48.61 20.58
CA THR A 319 -0.35 48.71 21.70
C THR A 319 -0.75 49.79 22.71
N GLU A 320 -0.34 49.61 23.98
CA GLU A 320 -0.58 50.61 25.05
C GLU A 320 0.05 51.98 24.77
N ARG A 321 1.04 52.05 23.89
CA ARG A 321 1.63 53.32 23.43
C ARG A 321 0.86 53.84 22.22
N PRO A 322 0.38 55.10 22.25
CA PRO A 322 -0.22 55.72 21.08
C PRO A 322 0.80 55.84 19.95
N ALA A 323 0.33 55.80 18.71
CA ALA A 323 1.19 55.95 17.55
C ALA A 323 1.85 57.34 17.52
N ASP A 324 3.16 57.38 17.24
CA ASP A 324 3.96 58.62 17.28
C ASP A 324 3.45 59.68 16.29
N PHE A 325 2.84 59.25 15.18
CA PHE A 325 2.26 60.13 14.16
C PHE A 325 0.83 60.58 14.46
N CYS A 326 0.20 60.13 15.55
CA CYS A 326 -1.21 60.43 15.86
C CYS A 326 -1.43 60.77 17.34
N LEU A 327 -0.79 61.85 17.80
CA LEU A 327 -0.75 62.26 19.22
C LEU A 327 -1.68 63.43 19.59
N GLN A 328 -2.13 64.26 18.64
CA GLN A 328 -2.68 65.60 18.95
C GLN A 328 -4.11 65.92 18.45
N GLY A 329 -4.94 64.93 18.15
CA GLY A 329 -6.41 65.14 18.17
C GLY A 329 -7.07 65.59 16.87
N ASP A 330 -6.50 65.30 15.71
CA ASP A 330 -7.23 65.31 14.44
C ASP A 330 -6.72 64.23 13.47
N CYS A 331 -7.63 63.49 12.83
CA CYS A 331 -7.28 62.44 11.88
C CYS A 331 -6.69 63.02 10.60
N GLY A 332 -7.05 64.25 10.22
CA GLY A 332 -6.41 64.97 9.13
C GLY A 332 -4.92 65.19 9.38
N SER A 333 -4.58 65.66 10.59
CA SER A 333 -3.19 65.81 11.04
C SER A 333 -2.43 64.48 11.12
N CYS A 334 -3.09 63.42 11.62
CA CYS A 334 -2.48 62.08 11.68
C CYS A 334 -2.13 61.55 10.28
N ARG A 335 -3.00 61.78 9.29
CA ARG A 335 -2.77 61.43 7.88
C ARG A 335 -1.60 62.21 7.29
N GLU A 336 -1.57 63.52 7.49
CA GLU A 336 -0.49 64.37 6.98
C GLU A 336 0.86 63.94 7.57
N GLN A 337 0.94 63.70 8.89
CA GLN A 337 2.14 63.21 9.55
C GLN A 337 2.53 61.81 9.08
N ALA A 338 1.57 60.90 8.91
CA ALA A 338 1.81 59.58 8.32
C ALA A 338 2.39 59.69 6.89
N SER A 339 1.90 60.64 6.09
CA SER A 339 2.38 60.89 4.72
C SER A 339 3.70 61.66 4.64
N ALA A 340 4.02 62.48 5.64
CA ALA A 340 5.25 63.29 5.69
C ALA A 340 6.48 62.51 6.17
N CYS A 341 6.31 61.27 6.65
CA CYS A 341 7.38 60.39 7.13
C CYS A 341 8.29 59.83 6.03
N ASP A 342 8.49 60.50 4.90
CA ASP A 342 9.23 60.04 3.70
C ASP A 342 10.77 59.94 3.90
N GLN A 343 11.27 60.05 5.14
CA GLN A 343 12.68 59.80 5.47
C GLN A 343 12.85 58.40 6.09
N PRO A 344 13.72 57.54 5.52
CA PRO A 344 13.84 56.11 5.86
C PRO A 344 14.51 55.81 7.23
N SER A 345 14.61 56.79 8.13
CA SER A 345 15.38 56.69 9.39
C SER A 345 14.56 56.59 10.67
N SER A 346 13.22 56.58 10.61
CA SER A 346 12.37 56.31 11.80
C SER A 346 11.55 55.04 11.63
N LEU A 347 11.70 54.11 12.57
CA LEU A 347 11.07 52.78 12.68
C LEU A 347 9.51 52.76 12.76
N ALA A 348 8.80 53.78 12.30
CA ALA A 348 7.36 53.97 12.53
C ALA A 348 6.58 54.48 11.30
N GLN A 349 6.87 53.98 10.09
CA GLN A 349 6.07 54.30 8.90
C GLN A 349 4.84 53.38 8.80
N PRO A 350 3.60 53.90 8.76
CA PRO A 350 2.44 53.10 8.39
C PRO A 350 2.54 52.74 6.90
N LEU A 351 2.52 51.44 6.60
CA LEU A 351 2.62 50.92 5.23
C LEU A 351 1.33 51.14 4.44
N LEU A 352 0.20 51.19 5.13
CA LEU A 352 -1.12 51.34 4.51
C LEU A 352 -1.98 52.32 5.32
N MET A 353 -2.66 53.19 4.59
CA MET A 353 -3.69 54.09 5.09
C MET A 353 -5.00 53.74 4.38
N GLN A 354 -5.97 53.19 5.12
CA GLN A 354 -7.30 52.87 4.61
C GLN A 354 -8.33 53.85 5.14
N PRO A 355 -9.01 54.64 4.29
CA PRO A 355 -10.05 55.55 4.75
C PRO A 355 -11.30 54.79 5.19
N LEU A 356 -11.89 55.21 6.32
CA LEU A 356 -13.24 54.80 6.71
C LEU A 356 -14.23 55.77 6.07
N SER A 357 -14.71 55.46 4.87
CA SER A 357 -15.63 56.34 4.16
C SER A 357 -16.72 55.60 3.41
N ILE A 358 -17.95 56.14 3.41
CA ILE A 358 -19.07 55.62 2.63
C ILE A 358 -19.83 56.79 2.01
N ALA A 359 -20.21 56.66 0.73
CA ALA A 359 -20.96 57.69 -0.01
C ALA A 359 -20.39 59.13 0.15
N GLY A 360 -19.05 59.25 0.14
CA GLY A 360 -18.33 60.53 0.28
C GLY A 360 -18.20 61.06 1.71
N HIS A 361 -18.84 60.44 2.71
CA HIS A 361 -18.68 60.80 4.12
C HIS A 361 -17.53 60.02 4.74
N ARG A 362 -16.66 60.72 5.48
CA ARG A 362 -15.43 60.16 6.05
C ARG A 362 -15.49 60.14 7.57
N PHE A 363 -15.52 58.94 8.14
CA PHE A 363 -15.63 58.69 9.58
C PHE A 363 -14.28 58.51 10.27
N GLY A 364 -13.19 58.37 9.52
CA GLY A 364 -11.87 58.17 10.09
C GLY A 364 -10.87 57.57 9.12
N GLU A 365 -9.76 57.10 9.68
CA GLU A 365 -8.67 56.44 8.96
C GLU A 365 -8.10 55.28 9.79
N LEU A 366 -7.79 54.18 9.10
CA LEU A 366 -7.06 53.05 9.65
C LEU A 366 -5.63 53.07 9.12
N PHE A 367 -4.67 53.00 10.02
CA PHE A 367 -3.23 52.99 9.76
C PHE A 367 -2.67 51.63 10.17
N ILE A 368 -1.85 51.04 9.30
CA ILE A 368 -1.22 49.74 9.57
C ILE A 368 0.29 49.86 9.36
N GLU A 369 1.05 49.67 10.43
CA GLU A 369 2.50 49.60 10.41
C GLU A 369 2.92 48.17 10.05
N SER A 370 3.53 47.95 8.88
CA SER A 370 4.00 46.60 8.50
C SER A 370 5.48 46.43 8.82
N ARG A 371 5.86 45.24 9.27
CA ARG A 371 7.27 44.85 9.43
C ARG A 371 7.94 44.45 8.11
N SER A 372 7.16 44.08 7.09
CA SER A 372 7.64 43.43 5.86
C SER A 372 7.52 44.29 4.60
N GLY A 373 6.95 45.50 4.70
CA GLY A 373 6.97 46.50 3.62
C GLY A 373 6.03 46.24 2.43
N ARG A 374 5.30 45.11 2.37
CA ARG A 374 4.23 44.84 1.38
C ARG A 374 3.09 44.02 1.97
N LEU A 375 1.85 44.33 1.57
CA LEU A 375 0.65 43.56 1.92
C LEU A 375 0.22 42.68 0.74
N GLU A 376 -0.29 41.49 1.05
CA GLU A 376 -0.92 40.59 0.08
C GLU A 376 -2.36 41.03 -0.24
N ASN A 377 -2.85 40.65 -1.43
CA ASN A 377 -4.20 41.03 -1.89
C ASN A 377 -5.31 40.66 -0.90
N TRP A 378 -5.20 39.52 -0.21
CA TRP A 378 -6.20 39.11 0.78
C TRP A 378 -6.15 39.96 2.05
N GLN A 379 -4.97 40.45 2.45
CA GLN A 379 -4.83 41.35 3.60
C GLN A 379 -5.53 42.67 3.26
N GLN A 380 -5.27 43.21 2.06
CA GLN A 380 -5.92 44.43 1.59
C GLN A 380 -7.45 44.29 1.53
N GLN A 381 -7.97 43.21 0.94
CA GLN A 381 -9.43 42.94 0.90
C GLN A 381 -10.04 42.82 2.30
N LEU A 382 -9.35 42.16 3.25
CA LEU A 382 -9.80 42.03 4.62
C LEU A 382 -9.88 43.39 5.31
N ILE A 383 -8.85 44.22 5.13
CA ILE A 383 -8.75 45.59 5.68
C ILE A 383 -9.86 46.48 5.11
N GLU A 384 -10.04 46.47 3.78
CA GLU A 384 -11.12 47.20 3.09
C GLU A 384 -12.49 46.80 3.64
N THR A 385 -12.77 45.50 3.71
CA THR A 385 -14.07 44.99 4.22
C THR A 385 -14.28 45.35 5.69
N PHE A 386 -13.23 45.28 6.51
CA PHE A 386 -13.29 45.68 7.91
C PHE A 386 -13.58 47.17 8.08
N CYS A 387 -12.90 48.03 7.31
CA CYS A 387 -13.13 49.48 7.32
C CYS A 387 -14.52 49.84 6.80
N ASP A 388 -14.98 49.15 5.75
CA ASP A 388 -16.33 49.32 5.20
C ASP A 388 -17.41 48.91 6.21
N ASN A 389 -17.21 47.83 6.97
CA ASN A 389 -18.13 47.43 8.03
C ASN A 389 -18.22 48.48 9.15
N ILE A 390 -17.10 49.08 9.54
CA ILE A 390 -17.09 50.18 10.52
C ILE A 390 -17.81 51.40 9.95
N ALA A 391 -17.40 51.86 8.75
CA ALA A 391 -17.96 53.05 8.11
C ALA A 391 -19.47 52.92 7.86
N ARG A 392 -19.94 51.75 7.42
CA ARG A 392 -21.37 51.48 7.19
C ARG A 392 -22.16 51.51 8.49
N THR A 393 -21.65 50.88 9.55
CA THR A 393 -22.33 50.88 10.86
C THR A 393 -22.37 52.29 11.45
N PHE A 394 -21.31 53.08 11.28
CA PHE A 394 -21.25 54.47 11.73
C PHE A 394 -22.25 55.34 10.96
N ALA A 395 -22.33 55.18 9.64
CA ALA A 395 -23.31 55.89 8.81
C ALA A 395 -24.75 55.55 9.22
N LEU A 396 -25.05 54.28 9.47
CA LEU A 396 -26.38 53.84 9.94
C LEU A 396 -26.71 54.46 11.31
N SER A 397 -25.76 54.43 12.25
CA SER A 397 -25.94 55.01 13.57
C SER A 397 -26.15 56.54 13.52
N LEU A 398 -25.36 57.24 12.69
CA LEU A 398 -25.51 58.67 12.47
C LEU A 398 -26.87 59.00 11.83
N GLN A 399 -27.31 58.23 10.83
CA GLN A 399 -28.62 58.41 10.21
C GLN A 399 -29.75 58.22 11.24
N GLN A 400 -29.68 57.16 12.06
CA GLN A 400 -30.66 56.90 13.10
C GLN A 400 -30.72 58.01 14.16
N GLU A 401 -29.56 58.57 14.52
CA GLU A 401 -29.51 59.73 15.43
C GLU A 401 -30.13 60.98 14.79
N GLN A 402 -29.86 61.24 13.51
CA GLN A 402 -30.46 62.36 12.77
C GLN A 402 -31.98 62.22 12.65
N GLU A 403 -32.48 61.04 12.31
CA GLU A 403 -33.93 60.75 12.25
C GLU A 403 -34.58 60.94 13.62
N SER A 404 -33.95 60.44 14.69
CA SER A 404 -34.44 60.62 16.06
C SER A 404 -34.48 62.10 16.46
N ARG A 405 -33.46 62.88 16.09
CA ARG A 405 -33.44 64.35 16.31
C ARG A 405 -34.56 65.04 15.53
N LEU A 406 -34.78 64.69 14.26
CA LEU A 406 -35.84 65.25 13.43
C LEU A 406 -37.23 64.90 13.98
N ALA A 407 -37.44 63.66 14.41
CA ALA A 407 -38.68 63.22 15.06
C ALA A 407 -38.96 64.03 16.33
N LEU A 408 -37.94 64.23 17.18
CA LEU A 408 -38.05 65.08 18.38
C LEU A 408 -38.38 66.54 18.02
N PHE A 409 -37.80 67.09 16.95
CA PHE A 409 -38.14 68.44 16.47
C PHE A 409 -39.58 68.52 15.95
N ALA A 410 -40.04 67.49 15.22
CA ALA A 410 -41.42 67.42 14.74
C ALA A 410 -42.42 67.31 15.89
N GLU A 411 -42.11 66.51 16.92
CA GLU A 411 -42.89 66.40 18.15
C GLU A 411 -42.95 67.74 18.89
N ARG A 412 -41.80 68.39 19.12
CA ARG A 412 -41.73 69.72 19.75
C ARG A 412 -42.49 70.77 18.95
N GLY A 413 -42.42 70.72 17.62
CA GLY A 413 -43.17 71.61 16.73
C GLY A 413 -44.68 71.39 16.81
N THR A 414 -45.12 70.14 16.96
CA THR A 414 -46.53 69.78 17.14
C THR A 414 -47.03 70.26 18.50
N ILE A 415 -46.29 69.98 19.58
CA ILE A 415 -46.60 70.46 20.93
C ILE A 415 -46.69 71.98 20.95
N ALA A 416 -45.73 72.70 20.38
CA ALA A 416 -45.75 74.16 20.35
C ALA A 416 -46.98 74.73 19.62
N ARG A 417 -47.42 74.06 18.55
CA ARG A 417 -48.61 74.46 17.78
C ARG A 417 -49.90 74.24 18.57
N GLU A 418 -50.06 73.07 19.20
CA GLU A 418 -51.22 72.78 20.07
C GLU A 418 -51.25 73.69 21.31
N LEU A 419 -50.09 74.00 21.89
CA LEU A 419 -49.99 74.93 23.02
C LEU A 419 -50.38 76.35 22.61
N HIS A 420 -49.93 76.81 21.44
CA HIS A 420 -50.30 78.12 20.90
C HIS A 420 -51.80 78.22 20.61
N ASP A 421 -52.42 77.20 20.01
CA ASP A 421 -53.85 77.18 19.73
C ASP A 421 -54.69 77.18 21.02
N SER A 422 -54.32 76.38 22.02
CA SER A 422 -55.02 76.36 23.31
C SER A 422 -54.87 77.67 24.10
N LEU A 423 -53.69 78.32 24.05
CA LEU A 423 -53.46 79.65 24.63
C LEU A 423 -54.29 80.72 23.93
N ALA A 424 -54.31 80.72 22.59
CA ALA A 424 -55.10 81.65 21.79
C ALA A 424 -56.61 81.50 22.06
N GLN A 425 -57.09 80.27 22.21
CA GLN A 425 -58.49 79.99 22.59
C GLN A 425 -58.80 80.52 24.00
N SER A 426 -57.93 80.25 24.98
CA SER A 426 -58.12 80.71 26.36
C SER A 426 -58.11 82.24 26.49
N LEU A 427 -57.19 82.92 25.80
CA LEU A 427 -57.13 84.38 25.71
C LEU A 427 -58.34 84.98 25.00
N SER A 428 -58.81 84.35 23.92
CA SER A 428 -60.01 84.78 23.19
C SER A 428 -61.25 84.63 24.07
N TYR A 429 -61.38 83.53 24.81
CA TYR A 429 -62.44 83.33 25.80
C TYR A 429 -62.42 84.40 26.90
N LEU A 430 -61.24 84.69 27.46
CA LEU A 430 -61.06 85.76 28.45
C LEU A 430 -61.43 87.14 27.87
N LYS A 431 -61.01 87.45 26.65
CA LYS A 431 -61.36 88.71 25.96
C LYS A 431 -62.87 88.84 25.76
N ILE A 432 -63.56 87.75 25.37
CA ILE A 432 -65.02 87.73 25.23
C ILE A 432 -65.69 87.94 26.60
N GLN A 433 -65.22 87.26 27.66
CA GLN A 433 -65.71 87.43 29.04
C GLN A 433 -65.56 88.88 29.51
N VAL A 434 -64.38 89.49 29.33
CA VAL A 434 -64.12 90.89 29.70
C VAL A 434 -64.94 91.87 28.86
N SER A 435 -65.09 91.63 27.55
CA SER A 435 -65.93 92.46 26.69
C SER A 435 -67.41 92.36 27.07
N ARG A 436 -67.89 91.18 27.48
CA ARG A 436 -69.25 90.96 27.98
C ARG A 436 -69.45 91.65 29.32
N LEU A 437 -68.47 91.60 30.22
CA LEU A 437 -68.48 92.34 31.48
C LEU A 437 -68.50 93.87 31.23
N GLY A 438 -67.69 94.36 30.30
CA GLY A 438 -67.68 95.79 29.92
C GLY A 438 -68.97 96.27 29.26
N THR A 439 -69.64 95.42 28.49
CA THR A 439 -70.97 95.73 27.93
C THR A 439 -72.07 95.69 28.99
N LEU A 440 -71.99 94.79 29.98
CA LEU A 440 -72.89 94.80 31.13
C LEU A 440 -72.68 96.04 32.01
N LEU A 441 -71.43 96.43 32.27
CA LEU A 441 -71.07 97.67 32.98
C LEU A 441 -71.54 98.94 32.25
N LYS A 442 -71.47 98.98 30.91
CA LYS A 442 -72.05 100.08 30.11
C LYS A 442 -73.58 100.10 30.14
N ARG A 443 -74.23 98.95 30.33
CA ARG A 443 -75.70 98.83 30.43
C ARG A 443 -76.23 99.23 31.81
N GLU A 444 -75.37 99.25 32.83
CA GLU A 444 -75.70 99.64 34.21
C GLU A 444 -75.35 101.10 34.55
N ALA A 445 -75.04 101.95 33.55
CA ALA A 445 -74.97 103.40 33.76
C ALA A 445 -76.41 104.00 33.79
N PRO A 446 -76.88 104.58 34.90
CA PRO A 446 -78.22 105.14 35.01
C PRO A 446 -78.20 106.68 34.92
N ALA A 447 -79.07 107.27 34.09
CA ALA A 447 -79.65 108.61 34.23
C ALA A 447 -80.68 108.78 33.09
N GLU A 448 -81.96 108.72 33.39
CA GLU A 448 -82.83 109.90 33.42
C GLU A 448 -82.76 110.81 32.16
N LYS A 449 -83.89 110.77 31.43
CA LYS A 449 -84.57 111.87 30.73
C LYS A 449 -84.17 112.25 29.28
N ILE A 450 -85.21 112.05 28.44
CA ILE A 450 -85.73 112.93 27.37
C ILE A 450 -85.08 112.77 25.98
N GLU A 451 -85.98 112.51 25.00
CA GLU A 451 -85.88 112.65 23.53
C GLU A 451 -84.79 111.91 22.75
#